data_AF-A0A9Q8CAD0-F1
#
_entry.id   AF-A0A9Q8CAD0-F1
#
_cell.length_a   1.000
_cell.length_b   1.000
_cell.length_c   1.000
_cell.angle_alpha   90.00
_cell.angle_beta   90.00
_cell.angle_gamma   90.00
#
_symmetry.space_group_name_H-M   'P 1'
#
loop_
_entity.id
_entity.type
_entity.pdbx_description
1 polymer ?
#
loop_
_entity_poly.entity_id
_entity_poly.type
_entity_poly.pdbx_seq_one_letter_code
_entity_poly.pdbx_strand_id
1 'polypeptide(L)'
;KNKAVPLYHMKTEIDKYIQFLDDEDYLFKSNKLDENNQQKPISRVQAYRILNKAADSIGIDSIGTHSMRKTFGYHYYKKTNDIALLMQLFNHSSQSVTLRYIGINQDVINESISTTMNGLYD
;
A
#
# COMPACT_ATOMS: atom_id res chain seq x y z
N LYS A 1 8.32 16.66 0.87
CA LYS A 1 9.21 16.15 1.93
C LYS A 1 9.66 14.75 1.52
N ASN A 2 10.96 14.54 1.36
CA ASN A 2 11.52 13.21 1.09
C ASN A 2 11.49 12.40 2.39
N LYS A 3 11.14 11.12 2.29
CA LYS A 3 11.13 10.18 3.42
C LYS A 3 11.90 8.95 3.00
N ALA A 4 12.84 8.54 3.84
CA ALA A 4 13.47 7.24 3.71
C ALA A 4 12.54 6.17 4.29
N VAL A 5 12.32 5.09 3.55
CA VAL A 5 11.58 3.92 4.02
C VAL A 5 12.54 2.73 4.00
N PRO A 6 12.82 2.07 5.13
CA PRO A 6 13.70 0.93 5.16
C PRO A 6 13.03 -0.28 4.48
N LEU A 7 13.67 -0.84 3.46
CA LEU A 7 13.22 -2.03 2.72
C LEU A 7 14.19 -3.21 2.91
N TYR A 8 14.74 -3.37 4.11
CA TYR A 8 15.79 -4.37 4.39
C TYR A 8 15.39 -5.78 4.01
N HIS A 9 14.12 -6.14 4.23
CA HIS A 9 13.58 -7.46 3.93
C HIS A 9 13.39 -7.75 2.42
N MET A 10 13.55 -6.75 1.54
CA MET A 10 13.52 -6.91 0.09
C MET A 10 14.87 -6.61 -0.56
N LYS A 11 15.91 -6.37 0.23
CA LYS A 11 17.19 -5.88 -0.30
C LYS A 11 17.75 -6.83 -1.35
N THR A 12 17.69 -8.14 -1.11
CA THR A 12 18.21 -9.15 -2.03
C THR A 12 17.48 -9.14 -3.37
N GLU A 13 16.17 -9.00 -3.37
CA GLU A 13 15.32 -8.97 -4.56
C GLU A 13 15.52 -7.67 -5.33
N ILE A 14 15.63 -6.55 -4.61
CA ILE A 14 15.93 -5.24 -5.19
C ILE A 14 17.30 -5.27 -5.85
N ASP A 15 18.35 -5.72 -5.15
CA ASP A 15 19.71 -5.80 -5.68
C ASP A 15 19.77 -6.66 -6.96
N LYS A 16 19.09 -7.81 -6.98
CA LYS A 16 18.96 -8.66 -8.17
C LYS A 16 18.23 -7.97 -9.32
N TYR A 17 17.20 -7.18 -9.02
CA TYR A 17 16.42 -6.49 -10.03
C TYR A 17 17.21 -5.33 -10.67
N ILE A 18 17.94 -4.57 -9.86
CA ILE A 18 18.67 -3.39 -10.31
C ILE A 18 20.08 -3.69 -10.85
N GLN A 19 20.54 -4.95 -10.81
CA GLN A 19 21.91 -5.32 -11.20
C GLN A 19 22.31 -4.91 -12.64
N PHE A 20 21.33 -4.66 -13.51
CA PHE A 20 21.51 -4.24 -14.91
C PHE A 20 20.93 -2.84 -15.19
N LEU A 21 20.63 -2.07 -14.13
CA LEU A 21 20.16 -0.69 -14.24
C LEU A 21 21.31 0.26 -13.95
N ASP A 22 21.37 1.34 -14.72
CA ASP A 22 22.24 2.48 -14.42
C ASP A 22 21.58 3.39 -13.38
N ASP A 23 22.36 4.21 -12.66
CA ASP A 23 21.84 5.07 -11.58
C ASP A 23 20.76 6.07 -12.04
N GLU A 24 20.82 6.50 -13.30
CA GLU A 24 19.88 7.44 -13.92
C GLU A 24 18.65 6.76 -14.51
N ASP A 25 18.59 5.42 -14.49
CA ASP A 25 17.46 4.69 -15.03
C ASP A 25 16.21 4.80 -14.15
N TYR A 26 15.05 4.86 -14.80
CA TYR A 26 13.81 4.59 -14.10
C TYR A 26 13.82 3.18 -13.53
N LEU A 27 13.58 3.06 -12.22
CA LEU A 27 13.51 1.76 -11.55
C LEU A 27 12.54 0.81 -12.25
N PHE A 28 11.35 1.30 -12.63
CA PHE A 28 10.38 0.51 -13.40
C PHE A 28 10.17 1.12 -14.79
N LYS A 29 10.95 0.64 -15.76
CA LYS A 29 10.87 1.07 -17.16
C LYS A 29 9.61 0.54 -17.85
N SER A 30 9.07 1.36 -18.74
CA SER A 30 8.01 0.98 -19.67
C SER A 30 8.59 0.17 -20.84
N ASN A 31 7.83 -0.79 -21.36
CA ASN A 31 8.17 -1.47 -22.63
C ASN A 31 7.87 -0.59 -23.86
N LYS A 32 7.22 0.57 -23.65
CA LYS A 32 6.91 1.56 -24.68
C LYS A 32 7.77 2.80 -24.48
N LEU A 33 8.29 3.33 -25.57
CA LEU A 33 8.96 4.63 -25.60
C LEU A 33 7.95 5.78 -25.54
N ASP A 34 8.42 6.99 -25.27
CA ASP A 34 7.64 8.21 -25.42
C ASP A 34 7.55 8.67 -26.89
N GLU A 35 6.93 9.83 -27.11
CA GLU A 35 6.76 10.43 -28.44
C GLU A 35 8.08 10.84 -29.11
N ASN A 36 9.14 11.05 -28.31
CA ASN A 36 10.49 11.39 -28.78
C ASN A 36 11.38 10.16 -28.89
N ASN A 37 10.79 8.95 -28.84
CA ASN A 37 11.49 7.67 -28.89
C ASN A 37 12.48 7.48 -27.72
N GLN A 38 12.20 8.08 -26.56
CA GLN A 38 12.99 7.97 -25.34
C GLN A 38 12.35 7.01 -24.33
N GLN A 39 13.19 6.47 -23.45
CA GLN A 39 12.74 5.56 -22.38
C GLN A 39 11.91 6.32 -21.34
N LYS A 40 10.84 5.70 -20.84
CA LYS A 40 9.93 6.29 -19.85
C LYS A 40 9.55 5.32 -18.73
N PRO A 41 9.08 5.80 -17.57
CA PRO A 41 8.61 4.92 -16.52
C PRO A 41 7.26 4.29 -16.87
N ILE A 42 6.89 3.23 -16.17
CA ILE A 42 5.52 2.69 -16.24
C ILE A 42 4.50 3.75 -15.81
N SER A 43 3.33 3.75 -16.47
CA SER A 43 2.21 4.60 -16.06
C SER A 43 1.54 4.04 -14.80
N ARG A 44 0.79 4.90 -14.10
CA ARG A 44 -0.05 4.49 -12.95
C ARG A 44 -1.02 3.37 -13.31
N VAL A 45 -1.60 3.44 -14.51
CA VAL A 45 -2.51 2.42 -15.04
C VAL A 45 -1.77 1.09 -15.26
N GLN A 46 -0.53 1.14 -15.76
CA GLN A 46 0.27 -0.06 -15.95
C GLN A 46 0.65 -0.70 -14.60
N ALA A 47 1.03 0.10 -13.60
CA ALA A 47 1.27 -0.40 -12.25
C ALA A 47 0.02 -1.08 -11.67
N TYR A 48 -1.17 -0.46 -11.82
CA TYR A 48 -2.44 -1.05 -11.43
C TYR A 48 -2.72 -2.40 -12.13
N ARG A 49 -2.48 -2.50 -13.44
CA ARG A 49 -2.66 -3.75 -14.21
C ARG A 49 -1.70 -4.85 -13.77
N ILE A 50 -0.44 -4.51 -13.49
CA ILE A 50 0.54 -5.48 -12.97
C ILE A 50 0.07 -6.04 -11.63
N LEU A 51 -0.40 -5.17 -10.72
CA LEU A 51 -0.91 -5.59 -9.42
C LEU A 51 -2.16 -6.46 -9.51
N ASN A 52 -3.11 -6.09 -10.37
CA ASN A 52 -4.32 -6.91 -10.56
C ASN A 52 -3.98 -8.27 -11.15
N LYS A 53 -3.09 -8.33 -12.15
CA LYS A 53 -2.63 -9.62 -12.70
C LYS A 53 -1.99 -10.51 -11.63
N ALA A 54 -1.21 -9.93 -10.72
CA ALA A 54 -0.63 -10.67 -9.60
C ALA A 54 -1.71 -11.14 -8.61
N ALA A 55 -2.72 -10.31 -8.34
CA ALA A 55 -3.85 -10.66 -7.47
C ALA A 55 -4.70 -11.79 -8.06
N ASP A 56 -5.03 -11.69 -9.35
CA ASP A 56 -5.77 -12.72 -10.10
C ASP A 56 -5.06 -14.07 -10.05
N SER A 57 -3.71 -14.07 -10.17
CA SER A 57 -2.92 -15.32 -10.13
C SER A 57 -2.96 -16.05 -8.79
N ILE A 58 -3.37 -15.36 -7.72
CA ILE A 58 -3.53 -15.93 -6.38
C ILE A 58 -4.99 -15.96 -5.93
N GLY A 59 -5.95 -15.71 -6.84
CA GLY A 59 -7.38 -15.74 -6.57
C GLY A 59 -7.87 -14.61 -5.65
N ILE A 60 -7.18 -13.47 -5.64
CA ILE A 60 -7.61 -12.28 -4.89
C ILE A 60 -8.24 -11.27 -5.85
N ASP A 61 -9.49 -10.95 -5.59
CA ASP A 61 -10.23 -9.93 -6.33
C ASP A 61 -10.13 -8.55 -5.65
N SER A 62 -10.61 -7.52 -6.36
CA SER A 62 -10.86 -6.18 -5.81
C SER A 62 -9.63 -5.44 -5.26
N ILE A 63 -8.46 -5.61 -5.89
CA ILE A 63 -7.24 -4.86 -5.55
C ILE A 63 -7.21 -3.50 -6.27
N GLY A 64 -7.26 -2.43 -5.47
CA GLY A 64 -7.03 -1.06 -5.92
C GLY A 64 -5.59 -0.60 -5.73
N THR A 65 -5.25 0.55 -6.31
CA THR A 65 -3.92 1.20 -6.16
C THR A 65 -3.56 1.53 -4.71
N HIS A 66 -4.56 1.66 -3.84
CA HIS A 66 -4.38 1.94 -2.41
C HIS A 66 -4.44 0.71 -1.52
N SER A 67 -4.82 -0.48 -2.03
CA SER A 67 -5.09 -1.66 -1.19
C SER A 67 -3.87 -2.03 -0.35
N MET A 68 -2.70 -2.22 -0.96
CA MET A 68 -1.47 -2.56 -0.22
C MET A 68 -1.12 -1.53 0.86
N ARG A 69 -1.32 -0.23 0.59
CA ARG A 69 -1.03 0.84 1.56
C ARG A 69 -1.99 0.81 2.74
N LYS A 70 -3.28 0.54 2.50
CA LYS A 70 -4.28 0.35 3.56
C LYS A 70 -3.95 -0.89 4.39
N THR A 71 -3.64 -2.01 3.73
CA THR A 71 -3.26 -3.28 4.38
C THR A 71 -2.04 -3.11 5.27
N PHE A 72 -0.98 -2.45 4.78
CA PHE A 72 0.19 -2.10 5.60
C PHE A 72 -0.21 -1.29 6.83
N GLY A 73 -0.97 -0.20 6.63
CA GLY A 73 -1.40 0.67 7.73
C GLY A 73 -2.27 -0.06 8.77
N TYR A 74 -3.17 -0.94 8.32
CA TYR A 74 -4.01 -1.76 9.17
C TYR A 74 -3.18 -2.67 10.07
N HIS A 75 -2.31 -3.50 9.49
CA HIS A 75 -1.49 -4.43 10.26
C HIS A 75 -0.48 -3.73 11.15
N TYR A 76 0.12 -2.63 10.68
CA TYR A 76 1.02 -1.82 11.49
C TYR A 76 0.29 -1.29 12.73
N TYR A 77 -0.88 -0.65 12.54
CA TYR A 77 -1.67 -0.11 13.65
C TYR A 77 -2.12 -1.20 14.63
N LYS A 78 -2.61 -2.36 14.15
CA LYS A 78 -3.02 -3.47 15.02
C LYS A 78 -1.86 -4.02 15.86
N LYS A 79 -0.62 -3.92 15.38
CA LYS A 79 0.57 -4.40 16.09
C LYS A 79 1.17 -3.37 17.05
N THR A 80 1.18 -2.09 16.69
CA THR A 80 1.93 -1.04 17.41
C THR A 80 1.04 -0.03 18.13
N ASN A 81 -0.23 0.07 17.71
CA ASN A 81 -1.16 1.14 18.09
C ASN A 81 -0.64 2.56 17.79
N ASP A 82 0.38 2.70 16.93
CA ASP A 82 1.03 3.98 16.63
C ASP A 82 0.40 4.64 15.40
N ILE A 83 -0.66 5.41 15.66
CA ILE A 83 -1.36 6.18 14.63
C ILE A 83 -0.56 7.41 14.18
N ALA A 84 0.30 7.97 15.04
CA ALA A 84 1.05 9.18 14.76
C ALA A 84 2.08 8.94 13.66
N LEU A 85 2.81 7.82 13.72
CA LEU A 85 3.73 7.44 12.65
C LEU A 85 2.98 7.18 11.35
N LEU A 86 1.81 6.51 11.38
CA LEU A 86 1.02 6.29 10.17
C LEU A 86 0.51 7.59 9.55
N MET A 87 0.08 8.56 10.35
CA MET A 87 -0.27 9.89 9.86
C MET A 87 0.92 10.55 9.16
N GLN A 88 2.09 10.49 9.79
CA GLN A 88 3.32 11.01 9.20
C GLN A 88 3.64 10.30 7.90
N LEU A 89 3.72 8.96 7.88
CA LEU A 89 4.01 8.16 6.69
C LEU A 89 3.00 8.45 5.57
N PHE A 90 1.72 8.53 5.90
CA PHE A 90 0.66 8.71 4.92
C PHE A 90 0.41 10.15 4.48
N ASN A 91 1.02 11.14 5.15
CA ASN A 91 0.75 12.56 4.98
C ASN A 91 -0.72 12.92 5.25
N HIS A 92 -1.34 12.30 6.25
CA HIS A 92 -2.69 12.62 6.66
C HIS A 92 -2.70 13.70 7.74
N SER A 93 -3.65 14.63 7.65
CA SER A 93 -3.77 15.77 8.57
C SER A 93 -4.36 15.41 9.93
N SER A 94 -5.04 14.27 10.05
CA SER A 94 -5.67 13.84 11.31
C SER A 94 -5.62 12.32 11.53
N GLN A 95 -5.77 11.94 12.80
CA GLN A 95 -5.90 10.54 13.20
C GLN A 95 -7.15 9.91 12.59
N SER A 96 -8.29 10.63 12.61
CA SER A 96 -9.56 10.15 12.07
C SER A 96 -9.48 9.82 10.57
N VAL A 97 -8.78 10.64 9.79
CA VAL A 97 -8.52 10.34 8.36
C VAL A 97 -7.72 9.06 8.22
N THR A 98 -6.71 8.86 9.06
CA THR A 98 -5.86 7.66 9.02
C THR A 98 -6.61 6.40 9.44
N LEU A 99 -7.32 6.41 10.58
CA LEU A 99 -8.10 5.28 11.07
C LEU A 99 -9.18 4.86 10.08
N ARG A 100 -9.89 5.83 9.47
CA ARG A 100 -10.84 5.56 8.40
C ARG A 100 -10.17 4.97 7.17
N TYR A 101 -9.01 5.53 6.77
CA TYR A 101 -8.27 5.07 5.59
C TYR A 101 -7.85 3.60 5.71
N ILE A 102 -7.42 3.17 6.90
CA ILE A 102 -6.97 1.80 7.17
C ILE A 102 -8.11 0.85 7.62
N GLY A 103 -9.35 1.35 7.76
CA GLY A 103 -10.53 0.52 8.07
C GLY A 103 -10.80 0.25 9.55
N ILE A 104 -9.97 0.74 10.48
CA ILE A 104 -10.12 0.47 11.92
C ILE A 104 -11.44 0.98 12.48
N ASN A 105 -11.92 2.15 12.02
CA ASN A 105 -13.20 2.67 12.50
C ASN A 105 -14.36 1.71 12.22
N GLN A 106 -14.33 1.00 11.08
CA GLN A 106 -15.38 0.04 10.74
C GLN A 106 -15.33 -1.18 11.66
N ASP A 107 -14.14 -1.72 11.93
CA ASP A 107 -13.96 -2.86 12.82
C ASP A 107 -14.43 -2.55 14.25
N VAL A 108 -14.02 -1.39 14.79
CA VAL A 108 -14.43 -0.96 16.15
C VAL A 108 -15.95 -0.77 16.25
N ILE A 109 -16.58 -0.19 15.23
CA ILE A 109 -18.03 -0.04 15.18
C ILE A 109 -18.70 -1.42 15.18
N ASN A 110 -18.24 -2.33 14.31
CA ASN A 110 -18.81 -3.66 14.19
C ASN A 110 -18.69 -4.46 15.49
N GLU A 111 -17.52 -4.41 16.14
CA GLU A 111 -17.26 -5.09 17.41
C GLU A 111 -18.12 -4.53 18.55
N SER A 112 -18.22 -3.20 18.64
CA SER A 112 -19.03 -2.53 19.66
C SER A 112 -20.52 -2.85 19.52
N ILE A 113 -21.05 -2.80 18.29
CA ILE A 113 -22.45 -3.18 18.00
C ILE A 113 -22.67 -4.65 18.33
N SER A 114 -21.81 -5.55 17.87
CA SER A 114 -21.96 -6.99 18.12
C SER A 114 -21.94 -7.32 19.61
N THR A 115 -21.01 -6.73 20.37
CA THR A 115 -20.90 -6.95 21.82
C THR A 115 -22.14 -6.44 22.56
N THR A 116 -22.59 -5.22 22.22
CA THR A 116 -23.76 -4.61 22.86
C THR A 116 -25.04 -5.38 22.56
N MET A 117 -25.24 -5.82 21.31
CA MET A 117 -26.45 -6.54 20.91
C MET A 117 -26.49 -7.96 21.49
N ASN A 118 -25.38 -8.68 21.55
CA ASN A 118 -25.36 -10.01 22.15
C ASN A 118 -25.79 -9.97 23.63
N GLY A 119 -25.28 -9.00 24.40
CA GLY A 119 -25.67 -8.83 25.81
C GLY A 119 -27.09 -8.32 26.06
N LEU A 120 -27.86 -7.99 25.01
CA LEU A 120 -29.29 -7.60 25.11
C LEU A 120 -30.25 -8.77 24.86
N TYR A 121 -29.77 -9.87 24.26
CA TYR A 121 -30.56 -11.06 23.94
C TYR A 121 -30.16 -12.29 24.79
N ASP A 122 -29.16 -12.13 25.67
CA ASP A 122 -28.82 -13.06 26.76
C ASP A 122 -29.61 -12.71 28.04
#